data_AF-A1BH31-F1
#
_entry.id   AF-A1BH31-F1
#
_cell.length_a   1.000
_cell.length_b   1.000
_cell.length_c   1.000
_cell.angle_alpha   90.00
_cell.angle_beta   90.00
_cell.angle_gamma   90.00
#
_symmetry.space_group_name_H-M   'P 1'
#
loop_
_entity.id
_entity.type
_entity.pdbx_description
1 polymer ?
#
loop_
_entity_poly.entity_id
_entity_poly.type
_entity_poly.pdbx_seq_one_letter_code
_entity_poly.pdbx_strand_id
1 'polypeptide(L)'
;MKTVVRIVTSLFLLFVCLVWSAPVDAKWNNNNGRNSLDWRGRVDDTIDLHIQGRSVRSVVISGRRPQNVRYDFDGRLPRRTTLVRIVVKRGRGLIYIRQLPKSSNNYTAIVRITDSRRGIDNYRIRMQW
;
A
#
# COMPACT_ATOMS: atom_id res chain seq x y z
N MET A 1 -69.31 21.22 -10.59
CA MET A 1 -68.63 20.50 -9.49
C MET A 1 -67.63 19.55 -10.13
N LYS A 2 -66.33 19.92 -10.10
CA LYS A 2 -65.23 19.20 -9.44
C LYS A 2 -65.09 17.74 -9.92
N THR A 3 -64.01 17.21 -10.50
CA THR A 3 -62.65 17.67 -10.82
C THR A 3 -62.06 16.61 -11.76
N VAL A 4 -61.30 17.05 -12.76
CA VAL A 4 -60.49 16.24 -13.69
C VAL A 4 -59.23 15.74 -12.97
N VAL A 5 -58.88 14.46 -13.08
CA VAL A 5 -57.46 14.02 -13.06
C VAL A 5 -57.27 12.80 -13.97
N ARG A 6 -56.63 13.02 -15.12
CA ARG A 6 -55.80 12.05 -15.83
C ARG A 6 -54.47 12.75 -16.07
N ILE A 7 -53.36 12.13 -15.72
CA ILE A 7 -52.15 11.96 -16.54
C ILE A 7 -51.13 11.16 -15.74
N VAL A 8 -50.64 10.12 -16.42
CA VAL A 8 -49.60 9.15 -16.06
C VAL A 8 -48.23 9.84 -16.02
N THR A 9 -47.40 9.59 -15.01
CA THR A 9 -45.93 9.50 -15.20
C THR A 9 -45.23 8.79 -14.03
N SER A 10 -44.54 7.69 -14.34
CA SER A 10 -43.61 7.00 -13.46
C SER A 10 -42.51 7.93 -12.93
N LEU A 11 -42.24 7.90 -11.63
CA LEU A 11 -41.01 8.44 -11.06
C LEU A 11 -40.29 7.34 -10.28
N PHE A 12 -39.24 6.85 -10.92
CA PHE A 12 -38.25 5.89 -10.43
C PHE A 12 -37.48 6.52 -9.26
N LEU A 13 -37.89 6.23 -8.03
CA LEU A 13 -37.16 6.70 -6.84
C LEU A 13 -35.91 5.85 -6.62
N LEU A 14 -34.79 6.35 -7.11
CA LEU A 14 -33.44 5.96 -6.74
C LEU A 14 -33.22 6.22 -5.24
N PHE A 15 -33.20 5.15 -4.44
CA PHE A 15 -32.52 5.20 -3.14
C PHE A 15 -31.01 5.17 -3.39
N VAL A 16 -30.42 6.36 -3.54
CA VAL A 16 -28.98 6.54 -3.39
C VAL A 16 -28.67 6.31 -1.91
N CYS A 17 -28.25 5.09 -1.57
CA CYS A 17 -27.54 4.86 -0.32
C CYS A 17 -26.21 5.62 -0.42
N LEU A 18 -26.17 6.81 0.20
CA LEU A 18 -24.93 7.46 0.64
C LEU A 18 -24.26 6.53 1.65
N VAL A 19 -23.55 5.52 1.15
CA VAL A 19 -22.59 4.77 1.94
C VAL A 19 -21.49 5.76 2.26
N TRP A 20 -21.59 6.38 3.44
CA TRP A 20 -20.42 6.91 4.12
C TRP A 20 -19.48 5.72 4.29
N SER A 21 -18.53 5.60 3.38
CA SER A 21 -17.39 4.71 3.56
C SER A 21 -16.56 5.29 4.70
N ALA A 22 -17.01 5.08 5.93
CA ALA A 22 -16.13 5.23 7.08
C ALA A 22 -14.96 4.27 6.82
N PRO A 23 -13.71 4.75 6.76
CA PRO A 23 -12.60 3.83 6.75
C PRO A 23 -12.76 2.96 7.98
N VAL A 24 -12.83 1.65 7.78
CA VAL A 24 -12.61 0.70 8.88
C VAL A 24 -11.18 0.98 9.34
N ASP A 25 -11.05 1.80 10.39
CA ASP A 25 -9.84 1.88 11.18
C ASP A 25 -9.77 0.58 11.97
N ALA A 26 -9.30 -0.47 11.30
CA ALA A 26 -8.89 -1.70 11.95
C ALA A 26 -7.72 -1.35 12.88
N LYS A 27 -8.05 -1.07 14.14
CA LYS A 27 -7.10 -0.92 15.24
C LYS A 27 -6.45 -2.28 15.48
N TRP A 28 -5.42 -2.55 14.68
CA TRP A 28 -4.60 -3.74 14.83
C TRP A 28 -3.82 -3.62 16.13
N ASN A 29 -3.98 -4.62 16.99
CA ASN A 29 -3.20 -4.76 18.20
C ASN A 29 -1.71 -4.73 17.80
N ASN A 30 -0.97 -3.75 18.34
CA ASN A 30 0.46 -3.60 18.14
C ASN A 30 1.19 -4.68 18.96
N ASN A 31 0.91 -5.95 18.65
CA ASN A 31 1.66 -7.08 19.18
C ASN A 31 3.08 -6.93 18.65
N ASN A 32 3.97 -6.41 19.50
CA ASN A 32 5.40 -6.25 19.34
C ASN A 32 6.01 -7.05 18.17
N GLY A 33 6.12 -6.38 17.02
CA GLY A 33 7.30 -6.32 16.14
C GLY A 33 7.83 -7.58 15.46
N ARG A 34 7.57 -8.78 15.96
CA ARG A 34 8.11 -10.02 15.40
C ARG A 34 7.63 -10.15 13.97
N ASN A 35 8.54 -10.48 13.05
CA ASN A 35 8.26 -10.61 11.62
C ASN A 35 7.96 -9.27 10.92
N SER A 36 8.93 -8.36 10.97
CA SER A 36 8.84 -7.07 10.28
C SER A 36 10.14 -6.59 9.67
N LEU A 37 10.02 -5.60 8.79
CA LEU A 37 11.10 -4.89 8.12
C LEU A 37 10.87 -3.39 8.24
N ASP A 38 11.78 -2.68 8.91
CA ASP A 38 11.85 -1.23 8.84
C ASP A 38 12.81 -0.84 7.71
N TRP A 39 12.31 -0.15 6.68
CA TRP A 39 13.10 0.34 5.56
C TRP A 39 13.07 1.87 5.50
N ARG A 40 14.22 2.47 5.20
CA ARG A 40 14.35 3.89 4.92
C ARG A 40 15.32 4.14 3.78
N GLY A 41 15.08 5.22 3.05
CA GLY A 41 15.94 5.67 1.98
C GLY A 41 15.43 6.97 1.38
N ARG A 42 16.25 7.56 0.52
CA ARG A 42 15.86 8.71 -0.30
C ARG A 42 15.48 8.22 -1.69
N VAL A 43 14.29 8.58 -2.15
CA VAL A 43 13.73 8.12 -3.43
C VAL A 43 13.53 9.32 -4.34
N ASP A 44 13.99 9.19 -5.58
CA ASP A 44 13.80 10.14 -6.68
C ASP A 44 13.05 9.38 -7.77
N ASP A 45 11.76 9.70 -7.93
CA ASP A 45 10.79 9.02 -8.80
C ASP A 45 10.36 7.61 -8.33
N THR A 46 10.62 6.54 -9.09
CA THR A 46 9.95 5.24 -8.85
C THR A 46 10.93 4.09 -8.66
N ILE A 47 10.78 3.37 -7.56
CA ILE A 47 11.53 2.15 -7.27
C ILE A 47 10.61 1.01 -6.83
N ASP A 48 11.08 -0.21 -7.06
CA ASP A 48 10.54 -1.41 -6.46
C ASP A 48 11.52 -1.98 -5.43
N LEU A 49 10.99 -2.31 -4.25
CA LEU A 49 11.70 -3.02 -3.21
C LEU A 49 11.35 -4.51 -3.31
N HIS A 50 12.33 -5.32 -3.70
CA HIS A 50 12.22 -6.77 -3.76
C HIS A 50 12.71 -7.34 -2.44
N ILE A 51 11.80 -7.92 -1.66
CA ILE A 51 12.06 -8.41 -0.31
C ILE A 51 11.94 -9.93 -0.31
N GLN A 52 13.00 -10.61 0.14
CA GLN A 52 13.03 -12.07 0.24
C GLN A 52 13.88 -12.50 1.45
N GLY A 53 13.30 -13.30 2.36
CA GLY A 53 13.98 -13.66 3.60
C GLY A 53 14.37 -12.43 4.42
N ARG A 54 15.67 -12.16 4.53
CA ARG A 54 16.26 -10.99 5.24
C ARG A 54 16.98 -10.03 4.29
N SER A 55 16.69 -10.11 3.00
CA SER A 55 17.31 -9.27 1.98
C SER A 55 16.30 -8.30 1.39
N VAL A 56 16.78 -7.09 1.11
CA VAL A 56 16.06 -6.08 0.33
C VAL A 56 16.93 -5.66 -0.85
N ARG A 57 16.41 -5.82 -2.06
CA ARG A 57 17.02 -5.29 -3.28
C ARG A 57 16.14 -4.17 -3.83
N SER A 58 16.72 -2.99 -4.04
CA SER A 58 16.05 -1.90 -4.73
C SER A 58 16.27 -2.01 -6.24
N VAL A 59 15.17 -2.01 -7.00
CA VAL A 59 15.15 -1.96 -8.46
C VAL A 59 14.62 -0.60 -8.88
N VAL A 60 15.40 0.14 -9.67
CA VAL A 60 14.97 1.44 -10.18
C VAL A 60 14.06 1.21 -11.38
N ILE A 61 12.86 1.79 -11.35
CA ILE A 61 11.94 1.78 -12.48
C ILE A 61 12.10 3.08 -13.27
N SER A 62 12.25 4.20 -12.58
CA SER A 62 12.55 5.51 -13.15
C SER A 62 13.25 6.40 -12.12
N GLY A 63 13.89 7.47 -12.59
CA GLY A 63 14.68 8.37 -11.74
C GLY A 63 16.05 7.81 -11.37
N ARG A 64 16.47 7.98 -10.11
CA ARG A 64 17.83 7.67 -9.65
C ARG A 64 17.86 6.51 -8.68
N ARG A 65 19.04 5.90 -8.53
CA ARG A 65 19.28 4.90 -7.47
C ARG A 65 18.98 5.52 -6.10
N PRO A 66 18.26 4.81 -5.22
CA PRO A 66 17.93 5.35 -3.90
C PRO A 66 19.18 5.57 -3.07
N GLN A 67 19.19 6.65 -2.30
CA GLN A 67 20.34 7.07 -1.50
C GLN A 67 20.08 6.82 -0.02
N ASN A 68 21.16 6.69 0.77
CA ASN A 68 21.08 6.51 2.23
C ASN A 68 20.14 5.37 2.66
N VAL A 69 20.12 4.30 1.85
CA VAL A 69 19.27 3.13 2.10
C VAL A 69 19.76 2.43 3.35
N ARG A 70 18.85 2.21 4.29
CA ARG A 70 19.06 1.40 5.49
C ARG A 70 17.81 0.59 5.75
N TYR A 71 18.00 -0.65 6.16
CA TYR A 71 16.88 -1.48 6.56
C TYR A 71 17.27 -2.40 7.70
N ASP A 72 16.28 -2.76 8.51
CA ASP A 72 16.44 -3.63 9.65
C ASP A 72 15.28 -4.63 9.72
N PHE A 73 15.61 -5.88 10.04
CA PHE A 73 14.66 -6.98 10.10
C PHE A 73 14.50 -7.47 11.53
N ASP A 74 13.25 -7.51 11.98
CA ASP A 74 12.84 -8.34 13.11
C ASP A 74 12.29 -9.65 12.56
N GLY A 75 13.11 -10.71 12.57
CA GLY A 75 12.80 -11.99 11.94
C GLY A 75 13.14 -12.05 10.45
N ARG A 76 12.32 -12.75 9.66
CA ARG A 76 12.50 -12.91 8.21
C ARG A 76 11.16 -13.02 7.50
N LEU A 77 11.10 -12.59 6.24
CA LEU A 77 9.97 -12.90 5.37
C LEU A 77 9.92 -14.44 5.14
N PRO A 78 8.81 -15.11 5.46
CA PRO A 78 8.68 -16.55 5.32
C PRO A 78 8.81 -17.00 3.87
N ARG A 79 9.35 -18.22 3.66
CA ARG A 79 9.35 -18.88 2.34
C ARG A 79 8.02 -19.61 2.10
N ARG A 80 6.92 -18.88 2.26
CA ARG A 80 5.55 -19.33 1.99
C ARG A 80 4.70 -18.13 1.59
N THR A 81 3.55 -18.39 1.00
CA THR A 81 2.58 -17.33 0.72
C THR A 81 2.11 -16.72 2.04
N THR A 82 2.22 -15.40 2.19
CA THR A 82 1.85 -14.69 3.42
C THR A 82 1.44 -13.26 3.06
N LEU A 83 0.50 -12.71 3.82
CA LEU A 83 0.08 -11.33 3.65
C LEU A 83 1.17 -10.39 4.12
N VAL A 84 1.34 -9.28 3.43
CA VAL A 84 2.24 -8.21 3.86
C VAL A 84 1.38 -6.98 4.11
N ARG A 85 1.67 -6.26 5.18
CA ARG A 85 1.06 -4.97 5.50
C ARG A 85 2.12 -3.89 5.51
N ILE A 86 1.77 -2.71 4.98
CA ILE A 86 2.64 -1.54 4.98
C ILE A 86 2.11 -0.52 5.99
N VAL A 87 2.98 -0.03 6.86
CA VAL A 87 2.77 1.14 7.71
C VAL A 87 3.71 2.23 7.23
N VAL A 88 3.16 3.31 6.68
CA VAL A 88 3.94 4.44 6.19
C VAL A 88 4.24 5.37 7.36
N LYS A 89 5.52 5.55 7.69
CA LYS A 89 5.97 6.47 8.74
C LYS A 89 6.36 7.84 8.16
N ARG A 90 6.87 7.86 6.92
CA ARG A 90 7.23 9.07 6.17
C ARG A 90 7.28 8.79 4.67
N GLY A 91 6.85 9.76 3.89
CA GLY A 91 6.94 9.77 2.43
C GLY A 91 5.76 10.51 1.84
N ARG A 92 6.00 11.32 0.80
CA ARG A 92 4.95 12.11 0.13
C ARG A 92 4.27 11.39 -1.04
N GLY A 93 4.90 10.31 -1.52
CA GLY A 93 4.46 9.55 -2.69
C GLY A 93 3.56 8.36 -2.35
N LEU A 94 3.14 7.66 -3.40
CA LEU A 94 2.31 6.46 -3.30
C LEU A 94 3.18 5.24 -2.95
N ILE A 95 2.72 4.43 -2.00
CA ILE A 95 3.40 3.20 -1.57
C ILE A 95 2.38 2.07 -1.54
N TYR A 96 2.66 0.98 -2.26
CA TYR A 96 1.75 -0.16 -2.32
C TYR A 96 2.47 -1.47 -2.61
N ILE A 97 1.81 -2.58 -2.27
CA ILE A 97 2.30 -3.92 -2.57
C ILE A 97 1.94 -4.24 -4.02
N ARG A 98 2.95 -4.33 -4.87
CA ARG A 98 2.76 -4.71 -6.28
C ARG A 98 2.58 -6.22 -6.41
N GLN A 99 3.27 -7.01 -5.58
CA GLN A 99 3.15 -8.47 -5.53
C GLN A 99 3.37 -8.99 -4.11
N LEU A 100 2.51 -9.89 -3.66
CA LEU A 100 2.72 -10.67 -2.44
C LEU A 100 3.79 -11.75 -2.67
N PRO A 101 4.46 -12.23 -1.60
CA PRO A 101 5.33 -13.39 -1.71
C PRO A 101 4.49 -14.61 -2.05
N LYS A 102 4.81 -15.29 -3.16
CA LYS A 102 4.11 -16.50 -3.63
C LYS A 102 5.09 -17.43 -4.33
N SER A 103 4.72 -18.71 -4.49
CA SER A 103 5.61 -19.70 -5.13
C SER A 103 6.09 -19.25 -6.51
N SER A 104 5.21 -18.63 -7.32
CA SER A 104 5.54 -18.17 -8.68
C SER A 104 6.52 -17.00 -8.75
N ASN A 105 6.85 -16.33 -7.63
CA ASN A 105 7.89 -15.31 -7.57
C ASN A 105 8.97 -15.63 -6.52
N ASN A 106 9.18 -16.93 -6.25
CA ASN A 106 10.16 -17.42 -5.29
C ASN A 106 9.96 -16.82 -3.88
N TYR A 107 8.70 -16.62 -3.47
CA TYR A 107 8.32 -16.01 -2.20
C TYR A 107 8.94 -14.61 -1.97
N THR A 108 8.94 -13.79 -3.04
CA THR A 108 9.44 -12.41 -3.00
C THR A 108 8.27 -11.45 -2.86
N ALA A 109 8.24 -10.66 -1.78
CA ALA A 109 7.33 -9.53 -1.70
C ALA A 109 7.89 -8.38 -2.53
N ILE A 110 7.05 -7.73 -3.34
CA ILE A 110 7.48 -6.55 -4.10
C ILE A 110 6.61 -5.35 -3.77
N VAL A 111 7.24 -4.33 -3.22
CA VAL A 111 6.62 -3.06 -2.81
C VAL A 111 7.09 -1.95 -3.73
N ARG A 112 6.16 -1.20 -4.30
CA ARG A 112 6.46 -0.03 -5.13
C ARG A 112 6.40 1.24 -4.28
N ILE A 113 7.37 2.12 -4.49
CA ILE A 113 7.37 3.49 -4.02
C ILE A 113 7.43 4.39 -5.25
N THR A 114 6.46 5.30 -5.40
CA THR A 114 6.39 6.28 -6.50
C THR A 114 6.33 7.69 -5.94
N ASP A 115 7.35 8.50 -6.22
CA ASP A 115 7.40 9.93 -5.94
C ASP A 115 7.24 10.74 -7.24
N SER A 116 6.01 11.11 -7.59
CA SER A 116 5.74 11.85 -8.83
C SER A 116 6.16 13.33 -8.78
N ARG A 117 6.62 13.82 -7.63
CA ARG A 117 7.05 15.22 -7.48
C ARG A 117 8.53 15.33 -7.84
N ARG A 118 8.91 16.47 -8.45
CA ARG A 118 10.32 16.73 -8.78
C ARG A 118 11.20 16.69 -7.53
N GLY A 119 12.39 16.14 -7.72
CA GLY A 119 13.43 16.05 -6.69
C GLY A 119 13.25 14.86 -5.76
N ILE A 120 14.24 14.68 -4.91
CA ILE A 120 14.38 13.51 -4.04
C ILE A 120 13.76 13.77 -2.64
N ASP A 121 13.04 12.80 -2.08
CA ASP A 121 12.48 12.88 -0.71
C ASP A 121 12.84 11.66 0.15
N ASN A 122 12.67 11.81 1.47
CA ASN A 122 12.95 10.79 2.46
C ASN A 122 11.71 9.92 2.73
N TYR A 123 11.89 8.61 2.57
CA TYR A 123 10.88 7.61 2.83
C TYR A 123 11.25 6.76 4.04
N ARG A 124 10.25 6.45 4.86
CA ARG A 124 10.33 5.51 5.99
C ARG A 124 9.06 4.68 6.04
N ILE A 125 9.20 3.37 5.91
CA ILE A 125 8.09 2.43 5.97
C ILE A 125 8.44 1.27 6.88
N ARG A 126 7.41 0.71 7.52
CA ARG A 126 7.49 -0.59 8.18
C ARG A 126 6.61 -1.57 7.44
N MET A 127 7.15 -2.74 7.14
CA MET A 127 6.41 -3.86 6.58
C MET A 127 6.26 -4.93 7.66
N GLN A 128 5.08 -5.54 7.75
CA GLN A 128 4.75 -6.58 8.72
C GLN A 128 4.11 -7.76 8.00
N TRP A 129 4.36 -8.98 8.48
CA TRP A 129 3.84 -10.22 7.90
C TRP A 129 3.55 -11.28 8.96
#